data_AF-A0A835JBV6-F1
#
_entry.id   AF-A0A835JBV6-F1
#
_cell.length_a   1.000
_cell.length_b   1.000
_cell.length_c   1.000
_cell.angle_alpha   90.00
_cell.angle_beta   90.00
_cell.angle_gamma   90.00
#
_symmetry.space_group_name_H-M   'P 1'
#
loop_
_entity.id
_entity.type
_entity.pdbx_description
1 polymer ?
#
loop_
_entity_poly.entity_id
_entity_poly.type
_entity_poly.pdbx_seq_one_letter_code
_entity_poly.pdbx_strand_id
1 'polypeptide(L)'
;MTGTINTSICKLDGLSTRILADWKGVSGEIPECVVSLSNLRILDLIGNRISGKIPADIGNLQRFAVLNLVDDGLTGEILSSLAKLANMKHLDLSSNMLTGQLPFDFDLDLSVNQILGSLPNWISSMSVLSTLNLDSNMISGPLPQSLLSSTCLGILNLSKNAFKGNIPNAFGP
;
A
#
# COMPACT_ATOMS: atom_id res chain seq x y z
N MET A 1 22.44 -8.63 -7.23
CA MET A 1 23.41 -7.84 -6.43
C MET A 1 22.94 -7.83 -4.98
N THR A 2 23.85 -7.88 -4.01
CA THR A 2 23.55 -7.59 -2.60
C THR A 2 24.03 -6.18 -2.29
N GLY A 3 23.40 -5.49 -1.34
CA GLY A 3 23.79 -4.12 -1.00
C GLY A 3 22.76 -3.40 -0.15
N THR A 4 23.05 -2.15 0.18
CA THR A 4 22.09 -1.32 0.93
C THR A 4 21.45 -0.28 0.03
N ILE A 5 20.14 -0.09 0.16
CA ILE A 5 19.52 1.14 -0.30
C ILE A 5 20.03 2.26 0.62
N ASN A 6 20.67 3.27 0.03
CA ASN A 6 21.27 4.37 0.78
C ASN A 6 21.03 5.70 0.07
N THR A 7 21.41 6.79 0.72
CA THR A 7 21.18 8.16 0.26
C THR A 7 21.80 8.50 -1.10
N SER A 8 22.69 7.67 -1.64
CA SER A 8 23.23 7.83 -3.00
C SER A 8 22.14 7.76 -4.07
N ILE A 9 21.02 7.07 -3.80
CA ILE A 9 19.88 7.04 -4.72
C ILE A 9 19.29 8.44 -4.96
N CYS A 10 19.47 9.33 -4.00
CA CYS A 10 18.97 10.70 -4.07
C CYS A 10 19.81 11.58 -5.01
N LYS A 11 20.99 11.12 -5.45
CA LYS A 11 21.78 11.77 -6.50
C LYS A 11 21.20 11.55 -7.90
N LEU A 12 20.21 10.68 -8.04
CA LEU A 12 19.54 10.42 -9.31
C LEU A 12 18.42 11.41 -9.63
N ASP A 13 18.34 12.49 -8.86
CA ASP A 13 17.38 13.58 -9.07
C ASP A 13 17.47 14.13 -10.50
N GLY A 14 16.32 14.40 -11.10
CA GLY A 14 16.20 14.82 -12.50
C GLY A 14 16.24 13.71 -13.57
N LEU A 15 16.73 12.49 -13.27
CA LEU A 15 16.90 11.42 -14.28
C LEU A 15 16.04 10.17 -14.01
N SER A 16 15.78 9.84 -12.75
CA SER A 16 15.12 8.57 -12.42
C SER A 16 13.61 8.70 -12.39
N THR A 17 12.96 8.05 -13.35
CA THR A 17 11.51 7.82 -13.34
C THR A 17 11.14 6.50 -12.68
N ARG A 18 12.10 5.58 -12.53
CA ARG A 18 11.90 4.25 -11.98
C ARG A 18 13.10 3.83 -11.15
N ILE A 19 12.84 3.26 -9.98
CA ILE A 19 13.81 2.56 -9.15
C ILE A 19 13.28 1.13 -9.05
N LEU A 20 14.06 0.16 -9.54
CA LEU A 20 13.69 -1.25 -9.56
C LEU A 20 14.81 -2.07 -8.90
N ALA A 21 14.46 -3.01 -8.02
CA ALA A 21 15.38 -3.95 -7.43
C ALA A 21 14.76 -5.34 -7.28
N ASP A 22 14.94 -6.21 -8.28
CA ASP A 22 14.31 -7.55 -8.28
C ASP A 22 15.16 -8.65 -7.59
N TRP A 23 16.21 -8.27 -6.83
CA TRP A 23 17.20 -9.22 -6.30
C TRP A 23 17.08 -9.36 -4.79
N LYS A 24 16.85 -10.57 -4.24
CA LYS A 24 16.63 -10.91 -2.81
C LYS A 24 17.75 -10.57 -1.78
N GLY A 25 18.43 -9.45 -1.94
CA GLY A 25 19.62 -9.09 -1.16
C GLY A 25 19.87 -7.60 -1.02
N VAL A 26 18.96 -6.72 -1.50
CA VAL A 26 19.00 -5.31 -1.12
C VAL A 26 18.39 -5.17 0.28
N SER A 27 19.05 -4.43 1.16
CA SER A 27 18.62 -4.22 2.54
C SER A 27 18.73 -2.75 2.98
N GLY A 28 18.24 -2.45 4.18
CA GLY A 28 18.25 -1.09 4.74
C GLY A 28 16.90 -0.40 4.63
N GLU A 29 16.85 0.90 4.91
CA GLU A 29 15.61 1.67 4.96
C GLU A 29 15.45 2.56 3.73
N ILE A 30 14.21 2.81 3.30
CA ILE A 30 13.92 3.80 2.26
C ILE A 30 14.37 5.17 2.76
N PRO A 31 15.41 5.80 2.18
CA PRO A 31 15.94 7.04 2.72
C PRO A 31 14.93 8.17 2.51
N GLU A 32 14.80 9.07 3.49
CA GLU A 32 13.83 10.18 3.42
C GLU A 32 13.96 11.01 2.16
N CYS A 33 15.18 11.19 1.64
CA CYS A 33 15.42 11.95 0.41
C CYS A 33 14.80 11.33 -0.86
N VAL A 34 14.24 10.11 -0.82
CA VAL A 34 13.41 9.59 -1.93
C VAL A 34 12.25 10.54 -2.23
N VAL A 35 11.72 11.25 -1.23
CA VAL A 35 10.63 12.22 -1.42
C VAL A 35 11.06 13.46 -2.22
N SER A 36 12.37 13.70 -2.40
CA SER A 36 12.87 14.80 -3.24
C SER A 36 12.91 14.44 -4.73
N LEU A 37 12.78 13.15 -5.08
CA LEU A 37 12.82 12.66 -6.46
C LEU A 37 11.50 12.95 -7.18
N SER A 38 11.24 14.23 -7.47
CA SER A 38 9.97 14.73 -8.02
C SER A 38 9.53 14.09 -9.35
N ASN A 39 10.45 13.47 -10.08
CA ASN A 39 10.20 12.74 -11.32
C ASN A 39 9.91 11.25 -11.15
N LEU A 40 10.05 10.71 -9.93
CA LEU A 40 9.86 9.30 -9.65
C LEU A 40 8.41 8.89 -9.92
N ARG A 41 8.25 7.83 -10.71
CA ARG A 41 6.95 7.25 -11.07
C ARG A 41 6.77 5.84 -10.52
N ILE A 42 7.86 5.09 -10.42
CA ILE A 42 7.84 3.69 -9.98
C ILE A 42 8.94 3.46 -8.95
N LEU A 43 8.57 2.91 -7.81
CA LEU A 43 9.47 2.31 -6.85
C LEU A 43 9.03 0.85 -6.69
N ASP A 44 9.85 -0.07 -7.19
CA ASP A 44 9.61 -1.50 -7.08
C ASP A 44 10.81 -2.14 -6.40
N LEU A 45 10.62 -2.56 -5.15
CA LEU A 45 11.64 -3.22 -4.34
C LEU A 45 11.14 -4.58 -3.85
N ILE A 46 10.27 -5.25 -4.61
CA ILE A 46 9.69 -6.55 -4.23
C ILE A 46 10.73 -7.60 -3.80
N GLY A 47 10.42 -8.31 -2.71
CA GLY A 47 11.15 -9.49 -2.25
C GLY A 47 12.56 -9.19 -1.76
N ASN A 48 12.77 -8.00 -1.18
CA ASN A 48 14.05 -7.56 -0.64
C ASN A 48 14.08 -7.72 0.89
N ARG A 49 15.02 -7.02 1.54
CA ARG A 49 15.13 -6.92 2.99
C ARG A 49 15.04 -5.47 3.41
N ILE A 50 14.13 -4.72 2.78
CA ILE A 50 13.89 -3.33 3.13
C ILE A 50 13.21 -3.29 4.49
N SER A 51 13.69 -2.45 5.39
CA SER A 51 13.21 -2.32 6.76
C SER A 51 12.83 -0.89 7.09
N GLY A 52 12.40 -0.64 8.33
CA GLY A 52 12.04 0.70 8.78
C GLY A 52 10.63 1.08 8.35
N LYS A 53 10.39 2.38 8.14
CA LYS A 53 9.06 2.93 7.80
C LYS A 53 9.02 3.47 6.38
N ILE A 54 7.83 3.55 5.81
CA ILE A 54 7.59 4.33 4.59
C ILE A 54 7.75 5.83 4.95
N PRO A 55 8.54 6.62 4.19
CA PRO A 55 8.73 8.04 4.47
C PRO A 55 7.40 8.81 4.53
N ALA A 56 7.24 9.67 5.53
CA ALA A 56 5.95 10.32 5.78
C ALA A 56 5.47 11.22 4.63
N ASP A 57 6.42 11.83 3.94
CA ASP A 57 6.19 12.73 2.82
C ASP A 57 6.14 12.03 1.46
N ILE A 58 6.09 10.68 1.42
CA ILE A 58 5.97 9.94 0.15
C ILE A 58 4.75 10.41 -0.66
N GLY A 59 3.68 10.83 0.03
CA GLY A 59 2.47 11.40 -0.54
C GLY A 59 2.67 12.67 -1.37
N ASN A 60 3.81 13.34 -1.24
CA ASN A 60 4.13 14.55 -1.99
C ASN A 60 4.67 14.23 -3.41
N LEU A 61 4.95 12.97 -3.72
CA LEU A 61 5.40 12.54 -5.05
C LEU A 61 4.22 12.48 -6.03
N GLN A 62 3.79 13.63 -6.54
CA GLN A 62 2.58 13.75 -7.37
C GLN A 62 2.64 13.02 -8.72
N ARG A 63 3.82 12.56 -9.17
CA ARG A 63 3.99 11.77 -10.41
C ARG A 63 4.03 10.26 -10.16
N PHE A 64 3.95 9.85 -8.90
CA PHE A 64 4.11 8.47 -8.48
C PHE A 64 2.90 7.64 -8.84
N ALA A 65 3.14 6.52 -9.51
CA ALA A 65 2.10 5.68 -10.11
C ALA A 65 2.16 4.23 -9.62
N VAL A 66 3.34 3.74 -9.25
CA VAL A 66 3.53 2.37 -8.77
C VAL A 66 4.45 2.39 -7.56
N LEU A 67 3.95 1.84 -6.46
CA LEU A 67 4.73 1.55 -5.26
C LEU A 67 4.54 0.07 -4.93
N ASN A 68 5.59 -0.71 -5.12
CA ASN A 68 5.60 -2.16 -4.85
C ASN A 68 6.73 -2.45 -3.86
N LEU A 69 6.34 -2.83 -2.64
CA LEU A 69 7.25 -3.14 -1.53
C LEU A 69 6.83 -4.48 -0.89
N VAL A 70 6.42 -5.43 -1.71
CA VAL A 70 5.96 -6.76 -1.28
C VAL A 70 7.09 -7.57 -0.67
N ASP A 71 6.77 -8.34 0.38
CA ASP A 71 7.71 -9.29 1.01
C ASP A 71 9.00 -8.59 1.45
N ASP A 72 8.81 -7.51 2.20
CA ASP A 72 9.85 -6.73 2.84
C ASP A 72 9.64 -6.73 4.37
N GLY A 73 10.61 -6.19 5.11
CA GLY A 73 10.57 -6.06 6.56
C GLY A 73 10.01 -4.72 7.04
N LEU A 74 9.09 -4.08 6.30
CA LEU A 74 8.57 -2.76 6.66
C LEU A 74 7.72 -2.80 7.93
N THR A 75 7.81 -1.74 8.71
CA THR A 75 7.14 -1.56 10.00
C THR A 75 6.50 -0.17 10.09
N GLY A 76 5.73 0.05 11.15
CA GLY A 76 5.06 1.33 11.40
C GLY A 76 3.68 1.42 10.74
N GLU A 77 3.07 2.59 10.86
CA GLU A 77 1.69 2.79 10.40
C GLU A 77 1.64 3.10 8.90
N ILE A 78 0.60 2.58 8.24
CA ILE A 78 0.18 3.06 6.92
C ILE A 78 -0.29 4.50 7.07
N LEU A 79 0.42 5.41 6.39
CA LEU A 79 0.22 6.84 6.55
C LEU A 79 -0.89 7.36 5.64
N SER A 80 -1.72 8.26 6.17
CA SER A 80 -2.76 8.96 5.40
C SER A 80 -2.20 9.82 4.26
N SER A 81 -0.91 10.14 4.28
CA SER A 81 -0.25 10.85 3.18
C SER A 81 -0.24 10.06 1.87
N LEU A 82 -0.25 8.72 1.91
CA LEU A 82 -0.34 7.88 0.71
C LEU A 82 -1.67 8.15 -0.06
N ALA A 83 -2.72 8.64 0.60
CA ALA A 83 -3.98 9.06 -0.03
C ALA A 83 -3.82 10.27 -0.95
N LYS A 84 -2.74 11.06 -0.79
CA LYS A 84 -2.45 12.25 -1.61
C LYS A 84 -1.82 11.92 -2.96
N LEU A 85 -1.53 10.65 -3.23
CA LEU A 85 -0.90 10.20 -4.47
C LEU A 85 -1.94 10.14 -5.60
N ALA A 86 -2.27 11.30 -6.16
CA ALA A 86 -3.34 11.46 -7.13
C ALA A 86 -3.15 10.68 -8.45
N ASN A 87 -1.92 10.25 -8.75
CA ASN A 87 -1.60 9.46 -9.95
C ASN A 87 -1.30 7.98 -9.64
N MET A 88 -1.53 7.53 -8.40
CA MET A 88 -1.30 6.14 -7.99
C MET A 88 -2.21 5.21 -8.78
N LYS A 89 -1.61 4.17 -9.35
CA LYS A 89 -2.31 3.12 -10.11
C LYS A 89 -2.19 1.75 -9.47
N HIS A 90 -1.11 1.54 -8.72
CA HIS A 90 -0.85 0.26 -8.07
C HIS A 90 -0.04 0.50 -6.80
N LEU A 91 -0.62 0.12 -5.66
CA LEU A 91 0.05 0.08 -4.37
C LEU A 91 0.00 -1.34 -3.82
N ASP A 92 1.15 -1.97 -3.70
CA ASP A 92 1.28 -3.27 -3.06
C ASP A 92 2.30 -3.18 -1.93
N LEU A 93 1.81 -3.33 -0.71
CA LEU A 93 2.61 -3.39 0.51
C LEU A 93 2.38 -4.73 1.24
N SER A 94 1.94 -5.76 0.51
CA SER A 94 1.62 -7.06 1.10
C SER A 94 2.86 -7.75 1.68
N SER A 95 2.65 -8.68 2.61
CA SER A 95 3.73 -9.43 3.28
C SER A 95 4.75 -8.53 3.99
N ASN A 96 4.27 -7.64 4.86
CA ASN A 96 5.10 -6.76 5.71
C ASN A 96 4.64 -6.83 7.18
N MET A 97 5.16 -5.95 8.04
CA MET A 97 4.74 -5.78 9.44
C MET A 97 4.05 -4.42 9.66
N LEU A 98 3.29 -3.94 8.68
CA LEU A 98 2.62 -2.65 8.75
C LEU A 98 1.37 -2.71 9.65
N THR A 99 1.11 -1.60 10.33
CA THR A 99 -0.06 -1.38 11.20
C THR A 99 -0.85 -0.13 10.76
N GLY A 100 -1.82 0.33 11.56
CA GLY A 100 -2.56 1.56 11.30
C GLY A 100 -3.91 1.32 10.62
N GLN A 101 -4.47 2.39 10.04
CA GLN A 101 -5.79 2.40 9.40
C GLN A 101 -5.69 2.61 7.89
N LEU A 102 -6.68 2.12 7.15
CA LEU A 102 -6.76 2.23 5.69
C LEU A 102 -7.22 3.64 5.27
N PRO A 103 -6.50 4.31 4.33
CA PRO A 103 -6.99 5.54 3.72
C PRO A 103 -6.77 5.59 2.18
N PHE A 104 -7.46 4.84 1.31
CA PHE A 104 -7.14 4.83 -0.13
C PHE A 104 -8.31 4.64 -1.11
N ASP A 105 -8.26 5.33 -2.25
CA ASP A 105 -9.24 5.23 -3.35
C ASP A 105 -8.64 4.61 -4.65
N PHE A 106 -7.71 3.65 -4.54
CA PHE A 106 -7.05 3.00 -5.70
C PHE A 106 -6.80 1.50 -5.46
N ASP A 107 -6.31 0.78 -6.48
CA ASP A 107 -5.93 -0.64 -6.39
C ASP A 107 -4.86 -0.87 -5.34
N LEU A 108 -5.21 -1.69 -4.35
CA LEU A 108 -4.48 -1.82 -3.11
C LEU A 108 -4.40 -3.26 -2.65
N ASP A 109 -3.18 -3.74 -2.45
CA ASP A 109 -2.90 -4.97 -1.73
C ASP A 109 -2.12 -4.67 -0.44
N LEU A 110 -2.74 -5.00 0.69
CA LEU A 110 -2.14 -4.92 2.03
C LEU A 110 -2.21 -6.27 2.74
N SER A 111 -2.39 -7.36 1.99
CA SER A 111 -2.53 -8.68 2.57
C SER A 111 -1.29 -9.09 3.35
N VAL A 112 -1.46 -9.95 4.35
CA VAL A 112 -0.35 -10.46 5.20
C VAL A 112 0.39 -9.30 5.88
N ASN A 113 -0.35 -8.55 6.71
CA ASN A 113 0.17 -7.47 7.53
C ASN A 113 -0.43 -7.54 8.96
N GLN A 114 -0.23 -6.50 9.77
CA GLN A 114 -0.74 -6.39 11.14
C GLN A 114 -1.75 -5.25 11.28
N ILE A 115 -2.53 -4.98 10.22
CA ILE A 115 -3.47 -3.86 10.18
C ILE A 115 -4.63 -4.10 11.14
N LEU A 116 -4.97 -3.08 11.92
CA LEU A 116 -5.99 -3.10 12.97
C LEU A 116 -7.15 -2.16 12.60
N GLY A 117 -8.21 -2.17 13.41
CA GLY A 117 -9.34 -1.26 13.27
C GLY A 117 -10.52 -1.89 12.53
N SER A 118 -11.27 -1.09 11.79
CA SER A 118 -12.48 -1.49 11.06
C SER A 118 -12.47 -0.96 9.64
N LEU A 119 -13.23 -1.60 8.75
CA LEU A 119 -13.35 -1.14 7.36
C LEU A 119 -14.12 0.19 7.31
N PRO A 120 -13.52 1.27 6.77
CA PRO A 120 -14.13 2.60 6.74
C PRO A 120 -15.18 2.75 5.61
N ASN A 121 -16.09 3.71 5.78
CA ASN A 121 -17.22 3.91 4.85
C ASN A 121 -16.83 4.39 3.44
N TRP A 122 -15.65 5.01 3.28
CA TRP A 122 -15.15 5.51 2.00
C TRP A 122 -14.88 4.38 0.98
N ILE A 123 -14.84 3.11 1.41
CA ILE A 123 -14.72 1.96 0.48
C ILE A 123 -15.82 1.92 -0.60
N SER A 124 -16.95 2.55 -0.32
CA SER A 124 -18.07 2.71 -1.26
C SER A 124 -17.86 3.82 -2.30
N SER A 125 -16.96 4.77 -2.03
CA SER A 125 -16.67 5.92 -2.88
C SER A 125 -15.44 5.74 -3.76
N MET A 126 -14.86 4.53 -3.79
CA MET A 126 -13.74 4.23 -4.70
C MET A 126 -14.16 4.53 -6.13
N SER A 127 -13.36 5.34 -6.82
CA SER A 127 -13.77 6.00 -8.07
C SER A 127 -13.43 5.21 -9.34
N VAL A 128 -12.74 4.07 -9.20
CA VAL A 128 -12.25 3.24 -10.31
C VAL A 128 -12.58 1.78 -10.02
N LEU A 129 -12.72 0.93 -11.06
CA LEU A 129 -12.88 -0.51 -10.88
C LEU A 129 -11.68 -1.03 -10.07
N SER A 130 -11.88 -1.24 -8.77
CA SER A 130 -10.78 -1.42 -7.84
C SER A 130 -10.65 -2.84 -7.33
N THR A 131 -9.39 -3.27 -7.18
CA THR A 131 -9.02 -4.46 -6.42
C THR A 131 -8.57 -4.02 -5.03
N LEU A 132 -9.24 -4.54 -4.00
CA LEU A 132 -8.86 -4.34 -2.61
C LEU A 132 -8.60 -5.71 -1.97
N ASN A 133 -7.33 -5.98 -1.67
CA ASN A 133 -6.92 -7.18 -0.95
C ASN A 133 -6.42 -6.83 0.45
N LEU A 134 -7.16 -7.28 1.46
CA LEU A 134 -6.87 -7.08 2.87
C LEU A 134 -6.69 -8.40 3.63
N ASP A 135 -6.50 -9.51 2.92
CA ASP A 135 -6.34 -10.85 3.50
C ASP A 135 -5.30 -10.89 4.62
N SER A 136 -5.47 -11.79 5.60
CA SER A 136 -4.46 -12.08 6.63
C SER A 136 -4.00 -10.82 7.38
N ASN A 137 -4.96 -10.10 7.96
CA ASN A 137 -4.73 -8.94 8.82
C ASN A 137 -5.50 -9.10 10.14
N MET A 138 -5.49 -8.08 10.99
CA MET A 138 -6.19 -8.05 12.29
C MET A 138 -7.42 -7.12 12.26
N ILE A 139 -8.00 -6.87 11.09
CA ILE A 139 -9.13 -5.96 10.91
C ILE A 139 -10.38 -6.59 11.51
N SER A 140 -11.18 -5.79 12.21
CA SER A 140 -12.32 -6.24 13.00
C SER A 140 -13.55 -5.34 12.83
N GLY A 141 -14.64 -5.69 13.51
CA GLY A 141 -15.90 -4.95 13.43
C GLY A 141 -16.79 -5.37 12.26
N PRO A 142 -17.94 -4.70 12.07
CA PRO A 142 -18.88 -5.03 11.01
C PRO A 142 -18.40 -4.54 9.64
N LEU A 143 -18.89 -5.19 8.58
CA LEU A 143 -18.78 -4.64 7.23
C LEU A 143 -19.66 -3.39 7.12
N PRO A 144 -19.17 -2.27 6.57
CA PRO A 144 -19.95 -1.05 6.45
C PRO A 144 -21.08 -1.26 5.44
N GLN A 145 -22.29 -0.81 5.79
CA GLN A 145 -23.47 -0.93 4.92
C GLN A 145 -23.26 -0.23 3.57
N SER A 146 -22.42 0.80 3.52
CA SER A 146 -22.07 1.51 2.29
C SER A 146 -21.38 0.62 1.27
N LEU A 147 -20.75 -0.48 1.68
CA LEU A 147 -20.12 -1.44 0.77
C LEU A 147 -21.11 -2.02 -0.25
N LEU A 148 -22.41 -2.08 0.10
CA LEU A 148 -23.49 -2.52 -0.81
C LEU A 148 -23.79 -1.53 -1.94
N SER A 149 -23.40 -0.28 -1.74
CA SER A 149 -23.58 0.80 -2.71
C SER A 149 -22.32 1.00 -3.56
N SER A 150 -21.26 0.21 -3.36
CA SER A 150 -20.05 0.33 -4.17
C SER A 150 -20.33 -0.13 -5.60
N THR A 151 -20.21 0.79 -6.56
CA THR A 151 -20.39 0.51 -7.98
C THR A 151 -19.08 0.19 -8.70
N CYS A 152 -17.96 0.38 -8.00
CA CYS A 152 -16.63 0.34 -8.59
C CYS A 152 -15.74 -0.72 -7.94
N LEU A 153 -16.16 -1.43 -6.89
CA LEU A 153 -15.32 -2.49 -6.34
C LEU A 153 -15.44 -3.76 -7.19
N GLY A 154 -14.35 -4.14 -7.86
CA GLY A 154 -14.33 -5.32 -8.72
C GLY A 154 -13.95 -6.58 -7.95
N ILE A 155 -12.88 -6.50 -7.16
CA ILE A 155 -12.37 -7.61 -6.35
C ILE A 155 -12.22 -7.10 -4.92
N LEU A 156 -12.81 -7.83 -3.98
CA LEU A 156 -12.68 -7.59 -2.55
C LEU A 156 -12.28 -8.89 -1.85
N ASN A 157 -11.08 -8.91 -1.28
CA ASN A 157 -10.63 -10.01 -0.45
C ASN A 157 -10.46 -9.58 1.00
N LEU A 158 -11.28 -10.15 1.89
CA LEU A 158 -11.30 -9.87 3.33
C LEU A 158 -10.97 -11.11 4.17
N SER A 159 -10.48 -12.20 3.55
CA SER A 159 -10.25 -13.45 4.27
C SER A 159 -9.26 -13.29 5.43
N LYS A 160 -9.33 -14.22 6.40
CA LYS A 160 -8.39 -14.28 7.53
C LYS A 160 -8.22 -12.94 8.27
N ASN A 161 -9.34 -12.29 8.54
CA ASN A 161 -9.47 -11.14 9.43
C ASN A 161 -10.42 -11.47 10.59
N ALA A 162 -10.65 -10.52 11.49
CA ALA A 162 -11.53 -10.63 12.65
C ALA A 162 -12.89 -9.91 12.45
N PHE A 163 -13.37 -9.82 11.21
CA PHE A 163 -14.68 -9.23 10.90
C PHE A 163 -15.82 -9.97 11.60
N LYS A 164 -16.84 -9.20 12.00
CA LYS A 164 -18.03 -9.70 12.70
C LYS A 164 -19.30 -9.37 11.92
N GLY A 165 -20.37 -10.12 12.20
CA GLY A 165 -21.66 -9.93 11.55
C GLY A 165 -21.79 -10.76 10.27
N ASN A 166 -22.94 -10.64 9.62
CA ASN A 166 -23.24 -11.39 8.40
C ASN A 166 -22.66 -10.68 7.18
N ILE A 167 -22.17 -11.44 6.21
CA ILE A 167 -21.92 -10.92 4.87
C ILE A 167 -23.27 -10.43 4.35
N PRO A 168 -23.41 -9.14 3.98
CA PRO A 168 -24.67 -8.65 3.46
C PRO A 168 -25.10 -9.44 2.22
N ASN A 169 -26.38 -9.77 2.12
CA ASN A 169 -26.96 -10.58 1.03
C ASN A 169 -26.71 -10.00 -0.39
N ALA A 170 -26.19 -8.78 -0.52
CA ALA A 170 -25.85 -8.17 -1.80
C ALA A 170 -24.58 -8.76 -2.46
N PHE A 171 -23.75 -9.51 -1.74
CA PHE A 171 -22.52 -10.12 -2.29
C PHE A 171 -22.75 -11.47 -2.99
N GLY A 172 -24.01 -11.93 -3.09
CA GLY A 172 -24.36 -13.20 -3.71
C GLY A 172 -24.00 -14.43 -2.87
N PRO A 173 -24.52 -15.63 -3.23
CA PRO A 173 -24.12 -16.90 -2.62
C PRO A 173 -22.70 -17.32 -3.01
#